data_AF-C1EJ14-F1
#
_entry.id   AF-C1EJ14-F1
#
_cell.length_a   1.000
_cell.length_b   1.000
_cell.length_c   1.000
_cell.angle_alpha   90.00
_cell.angle_beta   90.00
_cell.angle_gamma   90.00
#
_symmetry.space_group_name_H-M   'P 1'
#
loop_
_entity.id
_entity.type
_entity.pdbx_description
1 polymer ?
#
loop_
_entity_poly.entity_id
_entity_poly.type
_entity_poly.pdbx_seq_one_letter_code
_entity_poly.pdbx_strand_id
1 'polypeptide(L)'
;VFNAVPFVAFGFIDNTVLIYAGDAIDNSVGVAFGLSSLAAAAMGQIFSDTSGVLFGGAIEAWVLRAGFAQPVLTAEQNMMRVTRMTSTAGKVCGVVTGCCLGLLNLLLI
;
A
#
# COMPACT_ATOMS: atom_id res chain seq x y z
N VAL A 1 12.25 3.27 -10.98
CA VAL A 1 11.50 2.03 -11.26
C VAL A 1 11.58 1.06 -10.08
N PHE A 2 12.78 0.66 -9.62
CA PHE A 2 12.92 -0.27 -8.49
C PHE A 2 12.13 0.16 -7.23
N ASN A 3 12.19 1.43 -6.83
CA ASN A 3 11.44 1.91 -5.66
C ASN A 3 9.93 2.14 -5.91
N ALA A 4 9.47 2.12 -7.17
CA ALA A 4 8.07 2.37 -7.49
C ALA A 4 7.26 1.08 -7.48
N VAL A 5 7.77 0.01 -8.09
CA VAL A 5 7.07 -1.28 -8.25
C VAL A 5 6.61 -1.91 -6.92
N PRO A 6 7.46 -2.02 -5.87
CA PRO A 6 7.01 -2.53 -4.57
C PRO A 6 5.92 -1.65 -3.97
N PHE A 7 6.01 -0.34 -4.16
CA PHE A 7 5.05 0.60 -3.59
C PHE A 7 3.73 0.67 -4.36
N VAL A 8 3.70 0.29 -5.65
CA VAL A 8 2.45 0.01 -6.38
C VAL A 8 1.76 -1.20 -5.78
N ALA A 9 2.48 -2.31 -5.57
CA ALA A 9 1.91 -3.50 -4.96
C ALA A 9 1.42 -3.23 -3.52
N PHE A 10 2.22 -2.49 -2.75
CA PHE A 10 1.84 -2.04 -1.40
C PHE A 10 0.55 -1.22 -1.43
N GLY A 11 0.48 -0.14 -2.22
CA GLY A 11 -0.70 0.73 -2.28
C GLY A 11 -1.94 0.01 -2.80
N PHE A 12 -1.77 -0.98 -3.68
CA PHE A 12 -2.87 -1.82 -4.15
C PHE A 12 -3.42 -2.72 -3.04
N ILE A 13 -2.55 -3.44 -2.33
CA ILE A 13 -2.94 -4.34 -1.23
C ILE A 13 -3.59 -3.52 -0.11
N ASP A 14 -2.96 -2.41 0.28
CA ASP A 14 -3.45 -1.48 1.30
C ASP A 14 -4.89 -1.05 0.98
N ASN A 15 -5.10 -0.37 -0.15
CA ASN A 15 -6.44 0.11 -0.49
C ASN A 15 -7.46 -1.02 -0.72
N THR A 16 -7.03 -2.21 -1.16
CA THR A 16 -7.90 -3.39 -1.28
C THR A 16 -8.37 -3.88 0.09
N VAL A 17 -7.45 -4.06 1.03
CA VAL A 17 -7.77 -4.54 2.39
C VAL A 17 -8.65 -3.54 3.11
N LEU A 18 -8.35 -2.24 3.00
CA LEU A 18 -9.19 -1.18 3.52
C LEU A 18 -10.63 -1.32 3.03
N ILE A 19 -10.84 -1.41 1.72
CA ILE A 19 -12.17 -1.43 1.11
C ILE A 19 -12.96 -2.64 1.60
N TYR A 20 -12.40 -3.85 1.48
CA TYR A 20 -13.12 -5.07 1.87
C TYR A 20 -13.33 -5.18 3.37
N ALA A 21 -12.33 -4.81 4.19
CA ALA A 21 -12.49 -4.82 5.64
C ALA A 21 -13.48 -3.73 6.09
N GLY A 22 -13.40 -2.54 5.51
CA GLY A 22 -14.30 -1.43 5.79
C GLY A 22 -15.74 -1.77 5.45
N ASP A 23 -15.99 -2.34 4.27
CA ASP A 23 -17.33 -2.80 3.86
C ASP A 23 -17.86 -3.92 4.77
N ALA A 24 -17.03 -4.92 5.09
CA ALA A 24 -17.42 -6.00 5.99
C ALA A 24 -17.77 -5.48 7.40
N ILE A 25 -17.05 -4.48 7.89
CA ILE A 25 -17.32 -3.85 9.19
C ILE A 25 -18.59 -3.01 9.13
N ASP A 26 -18.81 -2.26 8.04
CA ASP A 26 -20.01 -1.43 7.88
C ASP A 26 -21.26 -2.31 7.89
N ASN A 27 -21.23 -3.42 7.13
CA ASN A 27 -22.31 -4.39 7.01
C ASN A 27 -22.53 -5.28 8.26
N SER A 28 -21.63 -5.23 9.27
CA SER A 28 -21.73 -6.03 10.49
C SER A 28 -21.84 -5.15 11.74
N VAL A 29 -20.69 -4.71 12.26
CA VAL A 29 -20.57 -3.88 13.47
C VAL A 29 -21.22 -2.51 13.24
N GLY A 30 -21.12 -1.96 12.03
CA GLY A 30 -21.75 -0.69 11.66
C GLY A 30 -23.25 -0.71 11.83
N VAL A 31 -23.94 -1.72 11.28
CA VAL A 31 -25.37 -1.94 11.47
C VAL A 31 -25.73 -2.26 12.92
N ALA A 32 -24.92 -3.06 13.62
CA ALA A 32 -25.21 -3.48 15.00
C ALA A 32 -25.09 -2.35 16.03
N PHE A 33 -24.15 -1.40 15.83
CA PHE A 33 -23.87 -0.32 16.77
C PHE A 33 -24.26 1.08 16.25
N GLY A 34 -24.84 1.18 15.04
CA GLY A 34 -25.22 2.44 14.42
C GLY A 34 -24.03 3.33 14.08
N LEU A 35 -22.89 2.75 13.69
CA LEU A 35 -21.70 3.51 13.31
C LEU A 35 -21.87 4.10 11.90
N SER A 36 -21.16 5.19 11.62
CA SER A 36 -21.11 5.73 10.26
C SER A 36 -20.20 4.87 9.37
N SER A 37 -20.48 4.85 8.06
CA SER A 37 -19.62 4.19 7.07
C SER A 37 -18.19 4.73 7.08
N LEU A 38 -18.00 6.00 7.46
CA LEU A 38 -16.66 6.57 7.64
C LEU A 38 -15.92 5.96 8.84
N ALA A 39 -16.62 5.62 9.93
CA ALA A 39 -16.03 4.91 11.07
C ALA A 39 -15.66 3.47 10.71
N ALA A 40 -16.49 2.79 9.91
CA ALA A 40 -16.17 1.48 9.35
C ALA A 40 -14.92 1.51 8.46
N ALA A 41 -14.81 2.50 7.56
CA ALA A 41 -13.63 2.72 6.75
C ALA A 41 -12.38 3.03 7.60
N ALA A 42 -12.50 3.81 8.67
CA ALA A 42 -11.40 4.09 9.59
C ALA A 42 -10.92 2.83 10.32
N MET A 43 -11.82 1.91 10.66
CA MET A 43 -11.42 0.60 11.19
C MET A 43 -10.80 -0.29 10.10
N GLY A 44 -11.31 -0.23 8.87
CA GLY A 44 -10.71 -0.88 7.70
C GLY A 44 -9.25 -0.46 7.48
N GLN A 45 -8.93 0.82 7.70
CA GLN A 45 -7.55 1.33 7.65
C GLN A 45 -6.61 0.65 8.66
N ILE A 46 -7.09 0.28 9.85
CA ILE A 46 -6.27 -0.44 10.85
C ILE A 46 -5.84 -1.81 10.32
N PHE A 47 -6.76 -2.53 9.67
CA PHE A 47 -6.45 -3.80 9.02
C PHE A 47 -5.51 -3.61 7.83
N SER A 48 -5.71 -2.54 7.07
CA SER A 48 -4.87 -2.13 5.95
C SER A 48 -3.41 -1.94 6.38
N ASP A 49 -3.16 -1.07 7.35
CA ASP A 49 -1.82 -0.78 7.88
C ASP A 49 -1.14 -2.04 8.42
N THR A 50 -1.89 -2.86 9.17
CA THR A 50 -1.41 -4.13 9.72
C THR A 50 -0.97 -5.07 8.59
N SER A 51 -1.80 -5.18 7.54
CA SER A 51 -1.49 -6.00 6.38
C SER A 51 -0.26 -5.48 5.64
N GLY A 52 -0.10 -4.16 5.50
CA GLY A 52 1.05 -3.54 4.86
C GLY A 52 2.37 -3.89 5.56
N VAL A 53 2.39 -3.92 6.90
CA VAL A 53 3.56 -4.35 7.68
C VAL A 53 3.85 -5.83 7.47
N LEU A 54 2.82 -6.69 7.47
CA LEU A 54 2.97 -8.14 7.27
C LEU A 54 3.43 -8.50 5.85
N PHE A 55 2.89 -7.82 4.85
CA PHE A 55 3.18 -8.09 3.44
C PHE A 55 4.45 -7.41 2.93
N GLY A 56 5.02 -6.44 3.65
CA GLY A 56 6.22 -5.73 3.22
C GLY A 56 7.38 -6.65 2.81
N GLY A 57 7.69 -7.66 3.63
CA GLY A 57 8.73 -8.64 3.31
C GLY A 57 8.38 -9.56 2.14
N ALA A 58 7.09 -9.92 1.99
CA ALA A 58 6.62 -10.72 0.87
C ALA A 58 6.68 -9.95 -0.46
N ILE A 59 6.31 -8.67 -0.44
CA ILE A 59 6.39 -7.76 -1.59
C ILE A 59 7.86 -7.60 -2.01
N GLU A 60 8.78 -7.39 -1.06
CA GLU A 60 10.21 -7.28 -1.36
C GLU A 60 10.76 -8.56 -1.99
N ALA A 61 10.43 -9.73 -1.42
CA ALA A 61 10.83 -11.03 -1.97
C ALA A 61 10.26 -11.27 -3.38
N TRP A 62 9.02 -10.82 -3.63
CA TRP A 62 8.38 -10.96 -4.93
C TRP A 62 9.03 -10.05 -5.98
N VAL A 63 9.34 -8.80 -5.64
CA VAL A 63 10.03 -7.86 -6.53
C VAL A 63 11.43 -8.36 -6.92
N LEU A 64 12.16 -8.93 -5.96
CA LEU A 64 13.46 -9.57 -6.22
C LEU A 64 13.31 -10.77 -7.16
N ARG A 65 12.31 -11.61 -6.94
CA ARG A 65 11.99 -12.76 -7.82
C ARG A 65 11.56 -12.34 -9.23
N ALA A 66 10.88 -11.20 -9.36
CA ALA A 66 10.48 -10.63 -10.63
C ALA A 66 11.65 -10.01 -11.42
N GLY A 67 12.88 -10.08 -10.90
CA GLY A 67 14.09 -9.63 -11.59
C GLY A 67 14.38 -8.14 -11.46
N PHE A 68 13.62 -7.42 -10.63
CA PHE A 68 13.97 -6.06 -10.25
C PHE A 68 15.11 -6.14 -9.24
N ALA A 69 16.30 -5.68 -9.62
CA ALA A 69 17.46 -5.62 -8.75
C ALA A 69 17.59 -4.25 -8.08
N GLN A 70 17.96 -4.23 -6.80
CA GLN A 70 18.34 -2.99 -6.12
C GLN A 70 19.55 -2.36 -6.81
N PRO A 71 19.52 -1.05 -7.11
CA PRO A 71 20.71 -0.36 -7.61
C PRO A 71 21.80 -0.40 -6.53
N VAL A 72 22.98 -0.88 -6.90
CA VAL A 72 24.16 -0.90 -6.02
C VAL A 72 24.71 0.52 -5.94
N LEU A 73 24.43 1.20 -4.82
CA LEU A 73 24.89 2.55 -4.53
C LEU A 73 25.91 2.53 -3.40
N THR A 74 26.98 3.32 -3.54
CA THR A 74 27.93 3.52 -2.43
C THR A 74 27.26 4.24 -1.26
N ALA A 75 27.86 4.16 -0.07
CA ALA A 75 27.34 4.85 1.12
C ALA A 75 27.20 6.37 0.87
N GLU A 76 28.18 6.98 0.21
CA GLU A 76 28.14 8.40 -0.17
C GLU A 76 26.99 8.70 -1.14
N GLN A 77 26.77 7.83 -2.13
CA GLN A 77 25.69 8.01 -3.10
C GLN A 77 24.29 7.90 -2.47
N ASN A 78 24.11 7.03 -1.47
CA ASN A 78 22.87 6.91 -0.71
C ASN A 78 22.59 8.13 0.21
N MET A 79 23.63 8.84 0.61
CA MET A 79 23.52 10.05 1.42
C MET A 79 23.19 11.30 0.59
N MET A 80 23.37 11.25 -0.73
CA MET A 80 23.06 12.38 -1.60
C MET A 80 21.56 12.73 -1.55
N ARG A 81 21.28 14.04 -1.45
CA ARG A 81 19.91 14.57 -1.42
C ARG A 81 19.12 14.17 -2.67
N VAL A 82 19.75 14.18 -3.85
CA VAL A 82 19.12 13.78 -5.11
C VAL A 82 18.65 12.32 -5.06
N THR A 83 19.50 11.39 -4.61
CA THR A 83 19.16 9.97 -4.48
C THR A 83 17.97 9.77 -3.55
N ARG A 84 17.96 10.45 -2.40
CA ARG A 84 16.85 10.40 -1.44
C ARG A 84 15.56 10.96 -2.03
N MET A 85 15.62 12.12 -2.66
CA MET A 85 14.43 12.76 -3.27
C MET A 85 13.86 11.91 -4.41
N THR A 86 14.70 11.38 -5.31
CA THR A 86 14.25 10.50 -6.40
C THR A 86 13.69 9.18 -5.86
N SER A 87 14.29 8.63 -4.80
CA SER A 87 13.77 7.44 -4.12
C SER A 87 12.37 7.72 -3.55
N THR A 88 12.21 8.77 -2.75
CA THR A 88 10.92 9.16 -2.17
C THR A 88 9.89 9.46 -3.25
N ALA A 89 10.24 10.20 -4.29
CA ALA A 89 9.33 10.48 -5.40
C ALA A 89 8.84 9.19 -6.07
N GLY A 90 9.74 8.23 -6.32
CA GLY A 90 9.39 6.92 -6.86
C GLY A 90 8.42 6.15 -5.97
N LYS A 91 8.65 6.16 -4.65
CA LYS A 91 7.76 5.53 -3.66
C LYS A 91 6.38 6.18 -3.67
N VAL A 92 6.32 7.51 -3.62
CA VAL A 92 5.05 8.27 -3.63
C VAL A 92 4.26 7.99 -4.91
N CYS A 93 4.89 8.08 -6.08
CA CYS A 93 4.23 7.74 -7.34
C CYS A 93 3.74 6.29 -7.36
N GLY A 94 4.52 5.37 -6.80
CA GLY A 94 4.15 3.96 -6.65
C GLY A 94 2.89 3.79 -5.80
N VAL A 95 2.89 4.33 -4.57
CA VAL A 95 1.74 4.26 -3.65
C VAL A 95 0.49 4.85 -4.30
N VAL A 96 0.57 6.07 -4.85
CA VAL A 96 -0.58 6.73 -5.47
C VAL A 96 -1.15 5.86 -6.60
N THR A 97 -0.29 5.33 -7.46
CA THR A 97 -0.72 4.44 -8.56
C THR A 97 -1.37 3.16 -8.02
N GLY A 98 -0.76 2.53 -7.01
CA GLY A 98 -1.29 1.35 -6.34
C GLY A 98 -2.66 1.59 -5.73
N CYS A 99 -2.83 2.68 -4.99
CA CYS A 99 -4.10 3.05 -4.38
C CYS A 99 -5.17 3.31 -5.45
N CYS A 100 -4.83 4.02 -6.54
CA CYS A 100 -5.75 4.22 -7.67
C CYS A 100 -6.20 2.90 -8.29
N LEU A 101 -5.31 1.92 -8.45
CA LEU A 101 -5.67 0.57 -8.90
C LEU A 101 -6.55 -0.14 -7.86
N GLY A 102 -6.26 0.02 -6.57
CA GLY A 102 -7.05 -0.55 -5.49
C GLY A 102 -8.47 0.01 -5.41
N LEU A 103 -8.68 1.28 -5.83
CA LEU A 103 -10.02 1.88 -5.92
C LEU A 103 -10.93 1.14 -6.90
N LEU A 104 -10.37 0.39 -7.87
CA LEU A 104 -11.17 -0.44 -8.76
C LEU A 104 -11.95 -1.53 -8.02
N ASN A 105 -11.51 -1.94 -6.82
CA ASN A 105 -12.28 -2.87 -5.98
C ASN A 105 -13.63 -2.30 -5.55
N LEU A 106 -13.79 -0.96 -5.50
CA LEU A 106 -15.10 -0.33 -5.24
C LEU A 106 -16.14 -0.68 -6.31
N LEU A 107 -15.73 -1.10 -7.50
CA LEU A 107 -16.65 -1.53 -8.57
C LEU A 107 -17.15 -2.97 -8.37
N LEU A 108 -16.57 -3.71 -7.42
CA LEU A 108 -16.82 -5.14 -7.20
C LEU A 108 -17.57 -5.41 -5.88
N ILE A 109 -17.82 -4.37 -5.08
CA ILE A 109 -18.64 -4.39 -3.87
C ILE A 109 -19.92 -3.57 -4.11
#